data_AF-A0A916VDG2-F1
#
_entry.id   AF-A0A916VDG2-F1
#
_cell.length_a   1.000
_cell.length_b   1.000
_cell.length_c   1.000
_cell.angle_alpha   90.00
_cell.angle_beta   90.00
_cell.angle_gamma   90.00
#
_symmetry.space_group_name_H-M   'P 1'
#
loop_
_entity.id
_entity.type
_entity.pdbx_description
1 polymer ?
#
loop_
_entity_poly.entity_id
_entity_poly.type
_entity_poly.pdbx_seq_one_letter_code
_entity_poly.pdbx_strand_id
1 'polypeptide(L)'
;MESLNSFKDVYSDFKTDLENKMSQRKGRIKDGIIYGEYYDLPITKNKIVYYFHQEDRQNPVFRMMADYMLSEMKEKEKSFFIIISNKVQKEVLPAKYRSFILEENRREAKEAIACAEFIIAGNGLPKYFVKKKQQMVIRFLSFVKGKPGRSWLAQNRISWFMNSSLIFVETEEEKRILELDYQLKGLFEGEIAVISENQIKKNWISELRCRISENDKQSVNLDISRKKILILNGQGMREEGKMIGVIADSLDSRQYDITLAMKKAANIEDEEINNLNSNVRLIYREGSFSCSMEEYIDIQYLLKNFHAFEDLERAYKFLNQRIVQRECRRLWGNVEFDAVIYVGNHSAVWPVIAGGVKAKKKIRIESRNLEQEEQRCQTKNKKKSFLNMMQLYQLIFDKIIFPSKSDMIQAIKRHFIMKGKGEHFYYPAGNVIPEQEDSNNLIWYQKDQFFVASEKISACGRGQIELLPLPNEKKKAYIIDGDLHCIEEILKEIQRGTLLNQDMDLTICAVERYDSKRLKEKYQINYLKIIDRDMLTSSPFMSGYLRYFEGCIAAAEWKFSPIWISMEFLGKEILVYKNQKLIRQDEKCFNSEQDYLSYMEKSWEEILMKK
;
A
#
# COMPACT_ATOMS: atom_id res chain seq x y z
N MET A 1 3.80 27.59 -27.16
CA MET A 1 3.70 26.49 -26.17
C MET A 1 2.96 27.02 -24.97
N GLU A 2 1.79 26.47 -24.66
CA GLU A 2 1.06 26.81 -23.43
C GLU A 2 1.81 26.24 -22.21
N SER A 3 1.86 26.97 -21.10
CA SER A 3 2.50 26.55 -19.85
C SER A 3 1.52 26.66 -18.67
N LEU A 4 1.91 26.21 -17.48
CA LEU A 4 1.13 26.37 -16.24
C LEU A 4 0.81 27.85 -15.94
N ASN A 5 1.54 28.80 -16.52
CA ASN A 5 1.22 30.23 -16.49
C ASN A 5 -0.11 30.56 -17.19
N SER A 6 -0.77 29.62 -17.86
CA SER A 6 -2.15 29.81 -18.34
C SER A 6 -3.18 29.80 -17.21
N PHE A 7 -2.86 29.28 -16.02
CA PHE A 7 -3.67 29.37 -14.78
C PHE A 7 -3.34 30.64 -13.95
N LYS A 8 -3.06 31.72 -14.70
CA LYS A 8 -2.14 32.86 -14.47
C LYS A 8 -2.09 33.49 -13.06
N ASP A 9 -3.22 33.66 -12.40
CA ASP A 9 -3.28 34.42 -11.14
C ASP A 9 -2.96 33.57 -9.91
N VAL A 10 -3.22 32.26 -9.95
CA VAL A 10 -2.99 31.37 -8.79
C VAL A 10 -1.61 30.72 -8.82
N TYR A 11 -1.06 30.45 -10.00
CA TYR A 11 0.24 29.79 -10.14
C TYR A 11 1.41 30.72 -9.80
N SER A 12 1.40 31.97 -10.26
CA SER A 12 2.49 32.94 -10.02
C SER A 12 2.65 33.26 -8.53
N ASP A 13 1.53 33.44 -7.83
CA ASP A 13 1.50 33.65 -6.38
C ASP A 13 1.96 32.40 -5.62
N PHE A 14 1.49 31.21 -6.02
CA PHE A 14 1.93 29.94 -5.44
C PHE A 14 3.43 29.72 -5.62
N LYS A 15 3.96 30.02 -6.80
CA LYS A 15 5.39 29.92 -7.12
C LYS A 15 6.21 30.80 -6.19
N THR A 16 5.85 32.07 -6.10
CA THR A 16 6.53 33.05 -5.24
C THR A 16 6.48 32.65 -3.76
N ASP A 17 5.31 32.24 -3.26
CA ASP A 17 5.15 31.74 -1.88
C ASP A 17 6.00 30.49 -1.61
N LEU A 18 6.00 29.52 -2.53
CA LEU A 18 6.76 28.28 -2.36
C LEU A 18 8.26 28.51 -2.44
N GLU A 19 8.74 29.40 -3.33
CA GLU A 19 10.14 29.81 -3.41
C GLU A 19 10.60 30.47 -2.09
N ASN A 20 9.80 31.38 -1.54
CA ASN A 20 10.05 32.00 -0.25
C ASN A 20 10.09 30.98 0.90
N LYS A 21 9.15 30.03 0.93
CA LYS A 21 9.15 28.94 1.92
C LYS A 21 10.38 28.04 1.79
N MET A 22 10.81 27.75 0.57
CA MET A 22 11.94 26.86 0.30
C MET A 22 13.31 27.51 0.56
N SER A 23 13.44 28.82 0.39
CA SER A 23 14.68 29.56 0.73
C SER A 23 15.01 29.42 2.22
N GLN A 24 14.00 29.51 3.08
CA GLN A 24 14.10 29.40 4.55
C GLN A 24 14.14 27.96 5.05
N ARG A 25 13.70 26.98 4.25
CA ARG A 25 13.61 25.58 4.65
C ARG A 25 15.00 24.97 4.85
N LYS A 26 15.14 24.16 5.90
CA LYS A 26 16.28 23.25 6.12
C LYS A 26 15.82 21.79 6.07
N GLY A 27 16.73 20.88 5.75
CA GLY A 27 16.52 19.44 5.83
C GLY A 27 16.13 18.74 4.52
N ARG A 28 15.65 17.51 4.66
CA ARG A 28 15.62 16.47 3.60
C ARG A 28 14.94 16.85 2.29
N ILE A 29 13.92 17.70 2.32
CA ILE A 29 13.21 18.11 1.09
C ILE A 29 14.10 19.02 0.23
N LYS A 30 14.83 19.94 0.88
CA LYS A 30 15.78 20.82 0.18
C LYS A 30 16.95 20.02 -0.39
N ASP A 31 17.42 19.00 0.35
CA ASP A 31 18.46 18.09 -0.13
C ASP A 31 18.05 17.36 -1.42
N GLY A 32 16.82 16.85 -1.48
CA GLY A 32 16.30 16.18 -2.67
C GLY A 32 16.10 17.11 -3.85
N ILE A 33 15.76 18.38 -3.60
CA ILE A 33 15.60 19.39 -4.64
C ILE A 33 16.95 19.76 -5.27
N ILE A 34 17.94 20.04 -4.42
CA ILE A 34 19.30 20.33 -4.87
C ILE A 34 19.88 19.15 -5.64
N TYR A 35 19.67 17.91 -5.17
CA TYR A 35 20.08 16.72 -5.92
C TYR A 35 19.37 16.61 -7.29
N GLY A 36 18.08 16.95 -7.34
CA GLY A 36 17.31 16.98 -8.58
C GLY A 36 17.86 17.95 -9.63
N GLU A 37 18.42 19.10 -9.23
CA GLU A 37 19.08 20.05 -10.14
C GLU A 37 20.26 19.42 -10.91
N TYR A 38 20.96 18.47 -10.28
CA TYR A 38 22.11 17.78 -10.87
C TYR A 38 21.74 16.42 -11.48
N TYR A 39 20.50 15.95 -11.31
CA TYR A 39 20.13 14.59 -11.71
C TYR A 39 20.22 14.40 -13.22
N ASP A 40 19.92 15.40 -14.04
CA ASP A 40 19.99 15.21 -15.50
C ASP A 40 21.38 15.48 -16.09
N LEU A 41 22.38 15.84 -15.25
CA LEU A 41 23.77 15.96 -15.68
C LEU A 41 24.35 14.59 -16.10
N PRO A 42 25.27 14.56 -17.08
CA PRO A 42 25.92 13.33 -17.51
C PRO A 42 26.79 12.72 -16.41
N ILE A 43 26.92 11.40 -16.42
CA ILE A 43 27.87 10.69 -15.56
C ILE A 43 29.30 11.06 -15.95
N THR A 44 30.11 11.39 -14.95
CA THR A 44 31.54 11.67 -15.11
C THR A 44 32.31 10.35 -15.01
N LYS A 45 33.01 9.98 -16.08
CA LYS A 45 33.82 8.75 -16.12
C LYS A 45 34.89 8.75 -15.03
N ASN A 46 35.10 7.59 -14.42
CA ASN A 46 35.99 7.29 -13.30
C ASN A 46 35.71 8.12 -12.03
N LYS A 47 34.54 8.77 -11.92
CA LYS A 47 34.15 9.50 -10.71
C LYS A 47 33.63 8.51 -9.66
N ILE A 48 34.29 8.47 -8.51
CA ILE A 48 34.00 7.53 -7.42
C ILE A 48 33.57 8.31 -6.19
N VAL A 49 32.42 7.92 -5.62
CA VAL A 49 31.88 8.50 -4.40
C VAL A 49 31.78 7.44 -3.32
N TYR A 50 32.32 7.73 -2.14
CA TYR A 50 32.15 6.91 -0.95
C TYR A 50 31.14 7.59 -0.04
N TYR A 51 30.02 6.94 0.23
CA TYR A 51 28.96 7.50 1.06
C TYR A 51 28.91 6.82 2.42
N PHE A 52 29.17 7.59 3.47
CA PHE A 52 29.15 7.15 4.87
C PHE A 52 27.86 7.59 5.55
N HIS A 53 26.96 6.64 5.75
CA HIS A 53 25.73 6.84 6.50
C HIS A 53 25.95 6.66 8.01
N GLN A 54 25.06 7.21 8.85
CA GLN A 54 25.12 7.04 10.31
C GLN A 54 25.09 5.55 10.75
N GLU A 55 24.46 4.68 9.96
CA GLU A 55 24.37 3.25 10.22
C GLU A 55 25.68 2.49 9.92
N ASP A 56 26.63 3.16 9.26
CA ASP A 56 27.92 2.57 8.89
C ASP A 56 28.95 2.70 10.02
N ARG A 57 28.60 3.41 11.11
CA ARG A 57 29.46 3.51 12.29
C ARG A 57 29.75 2.14 12.91
N GLN A 58 28.84 1.19 12.76
CA GLN A 58 28.95 -0.16 13.31
C GLN A 58 29.15 -1.22 12.21
N ASN A 59 29.41 -0.82 10.97
CA ASN A 59 29.58 -1.74 9.84
C ASN A 59 31.08 -2.06 9.64
N PRO A 60 31.59 -3.20 10.16
CA PRO A 60 33.01 -3.55 10.07
C PRO A 60 33.45 -3.78 8.63
N VAL A 61 32.62 -4.42 7.80
CA VAL A 61 32.92 -4.73 6.39
C VAL A 61 33.16 -3.46 5.60
N PHE A 62 32.23 -2.52 5.67
CA PHE A 62 32.32 -1.28 4.91
C PHE A 62 33.51 -0.43 5.35
N ARG A 63 33.80 -0.39 6.66
CA ARG A 63 34.97 0.33 7.18
C ARG A 63 36.27 -0.26 6.68
N MET A 64 36.42 -1.58 6.78
CA MET A 64 37.59 -2.28 6.27
C MET A 64 37.76 -2.10 4.76
N MET A 65 36.67 -2.21 3.99
CA MET A 65 36.66 -1.94 2.56
C MET A 65 37.10 -0.51 2.24
N ALA A 66 36.51 0.46 2.93
CA ALA A 66 36.87 1.86 2.76
C ALA A 66 38.34 2.08 3.08
N ASP A 67 38.84 1.62 4.23
CA ASP A 67 40.24 1.79 4.62
C ASP A 67 41.20 1.18 3.59
N TYR A 68 40.93 -0.04 3.12
CA TYR A 68 41.74 -0.70 2.10
C TYR A 68 41.74 0.08 0.78
N MET A 69 40.55 0.40 0.26
CA MET A 69 40.42 1.14 -1.00
C MET A 69 41.06 2.53 -0.95
N LEU A 70 40.83 3.25 0.14
CA LEU A 70 41.41 4.56 0.38
C LEU A 70 42.94 4.50 0.50
N SER A 71 43.51 3.37 0.93
CA SER A 71 44.95 3.18 1.05
C SER A 71 45.63 2.85 -0.28
N GLU A 72 44.94 2.15 -1.19
CA GLU A 72 45.41 1.82 -2.54
C GLU A 72 45.27 3.00 -3.52
N MET A 73 44.40 3.97 -3.22
CA MET A 73 44.20 5.14 -4.07
C MET A 73 45.37 6.12 -3.96
N LYS A 74 45.99 6.43 -5.11
CA LYS A 74 47.02 7.47 -5.21
C LYS A 74 46.38 8.83 -5.00
N GLU A 75 46.95 9.66 -4.12
CA GLU A 75 46.48 11.02 -3.73
C GLU A 75 46.19 12.00 -4.90
N LYS A 76 46.57 11.65 -6.14
CA LYS A 76 46.43 12.51 -7.34
C LYS A 76 45.20 12.21 -8.20
N GLU A 77 44.36 11.24 -7.86
CA GLU A 77 43.12 10.99 -8.61
C GLU A 77 42.03 12.02 -8.23
N LYS A 78 41.93 13.11 -9.02
CA LYS A 78 40.95 14.19 -8.86
C LYS A 78 39.47 13.77 -8.97
N SER A 79 39.18 12.49 -9.17
CA SER A 79 37.84 11.96 -9.44
C SER A 79 37.19 11.29 -8.22
N PHE A 80 37.82 11.38 -7.04
CA PHE A 80 37.38 10.72 -5.82
C PHE A 80 36.77 11.69 -4.80
N PHE A 81 35.65 11.30 -4.18
CA PHE A 81 34.94 12.10 -3.17
C PHE A 81 34.46 11.23 -2.00
N ILE A 82 34.60 11.76 -0.78
CA ILE A 82 33.99 11.16 0.41
C ILE A 82 32.81 12.03 0.83
N ILE A 83 31.64 11.43 0.97
CA ILE A 83 30.46 12.12 1.48
C ILE A 83 30.08 11.51 2.82
N ILE A 84 29.98 12.33 3.86
CA ILE A 84 29.47 11.91 5.16
C ILE A 84 28.06 12.44 5.36
N SER A 85 27.16 11.57 5.84
CA SER A 85 25.80 12.00 6.18
C SER A 85 25.80 13.01 7.31
N ASN A 86 24.79 13.89 7.36
CA ASN A 86 24.72 15.00 8.33
C ASN A 86 24.79 14.60 9.82
N LYS A 87 24.64 13.31 10.13
CA LYS A 87 24.70 12.75 11.49
C LYS A 87 26.00 11.99 11.77
N VAL A 88 26.94 11.96 10.84
CA VAL A 88 28.25 11.31 10.99
C VAL A 88 29.29 12.38 11.35
N GLN A 89 30.13 12.06 12.33
CA GLN A 89 31.26 12.89 12.77
C GLN A 89 32.47 12.63 11.84
N LYS A 90 33.26 13.66 11.54
CA LYS A 90 34.42 13.57 10.63
C LYS A 90 35.52 12.65 11.16
N GLU A 91 35.54 12.46 12.47
CA GLU A 91 36.48 11.63 13.23
C GLU A 91 36.30 10.14 12.96
N VAL A 92 35.20 9.74 12.29
CA VAL A 92 35.00 8.37 11.82
C VAL A 92 36.05 7.95 10.79
N LEU A 93 36.71 8.91 10.13
CA LEU A 93 37.76 8.65 9.14
C LEU A 93 39.15 9.11 9.62
N PRO A 94 40.22 8.39 9.20
CA PRO A 94 41.60 8.78 9.45
C PRO A 94 41.90 10.23 9.02
N ALA A 95 42.77 10.91 9.77
CA ALA A 95 43.06 12.34 9.58
C ALA A 95 43.46 12.71 8.14
N LYS A 96 44.24 11.84 7.47
CA LYS A 96 44.69 12.02 6.08
C LYS A 96 43.56 12.14 5.05
N TYR A 97 42.36 11.62 5.35
CA TYR A 97 41.21 11.65 4.42
C TYR A 97 40.25 12.79 4.69
N ARG A 98 40.43 13.55 5.78
CA ARG A 98 39.47 14.59 6.20
C ARG A 98 39.34 15.75 5.22
N SER A 99 40.40 16.05 4.45
CA SER A 99 40.39 17.07 3.40
C SER A 99 39.53 16.72 2.18
N PHE A 100 39.21 15.44 1.97
CA PHE A 100 38.38 14.95 0.86
C PHE A 100 36.90 14.82 1.22
N ILE A 101 36.53 15.15 2.47
CA ILE A 101 35.16 14.99 2.98
C ILE A 101 34.29 16.17 2.54
N LEU A 102 33.19 15.84 1.88
CA LEU A 102 32.05 16.70 1.64
C LEU A 102 30.92 16.35 2.62
N GLU A 103 30.34 17.36 3.26
CA GLU A 103 29.15 17.17 4.08
C GLU A 103 27.92 16.98 3.16
N GLU A 104 27.04 16.03 3.48
CA GLU A 104 25.91 15.67 2.62
C GLU A 104 25.01 16.86 2.26
N ASN A 105 24.82 17.84 3.16
CA ASN A 105 24.00 19.03 2.93
C ASN A 105 24.57 20.03 1.90
N ARG A 106 25.82 19.84 1.45
CA ARG A 106 26.50 20.71 0.48
C ARG A 106 26.03 20.41 -0.95
N ARG A 107 25.95 21.45 -1.79
CA ARG A 107 25.59 21.31 -3.22
C ARG A 107 26.60 20.42 -3.95
N GLU A 108 27.87 20.62 -3.64
CA GLU A 108 29.01 19.88 -4.17
C GLU A 108 28.88 18.37 -3.90
N ALA A 109 28.36 17.97 -2.73
CA ALA A 109 28.09 16.58 -2.40
C ALA A 109 26.95 15.98 -3.25
N LYS A 110 25.88 16.76 -3.48
CA LYS A 110 24.75 16.31 -4.32
C LYS A 110 25.16 16.14 -5.78
N GLU A 111 25.93 17.08 -6.32
CA GLU A 111 26.49 16.99 -7.65
C GLU A 111 27.45 15.79 -7.77
N ALA A 112 28.31 15.60 -6.76
CA ALA A 112 29.24 14.49 -6.73
C ALA A 112 28.54 13.14 -6.86
N ILE A 113 27.52 12.88 -6.03
CA ILE A 113 26.77 11.62 -6.07
C ILE A 113 25.85 11.50 -7.29
N ALA A 114 25.29 12.60 -7.82
CA ALA A 114 24.46 12.58 -9.02
C ALA A 114 25.25 12.25 -10.31
N CYS A 115 26.52 12.62 -10.35
CA CYS A 115 27.38 12.44 -11.53
C CYS A 115 28.41 11.33 -11.38
N ALA A 116 28.45 10.62 -10.25
CA ALA A 116 29.39 9.54 -10.01
C ALA A 116 29.12 8.34 -10.93
N GLU A 117 30.16 7.75 -11.49
CA GLU A 117 30.06 6.45 -12.18
C GLU A 117 29.96 5.32 -11.15
N PHE A 118 30.77 5.40 -10.09
CA PHE A 118 30.80 4.42 -9.01
C PHE A 118 30.39 5.07 -7.69
N ILE A 119 29.46 4.43 -6.99
CA ILE A 119 29.06 4.82 -5.64
C ILE A 119 29.28 3.62 -4.72
N ILE A 120 30.09 3.81 -3.68
CA ILE A 120 30.44 2.79 -2.71
C ILE A 120 29.84 3.20 -1.36
N ALA A 121 28.98 2.36 -0.80
CA ALA A 121 28.22 2.68 0.41
C ALA A 121 28.07 1.47 1.34
N GLY A 122 27.70 1.73 2.59
CA GLY A 122 27.36 0.67 3.54
C GLY A 122 25.84 0.43 3.63
N ASN A 123 25.34 0.40 4.87
CA ASN A 123 23.96 0.15 5.29
C ASN A 123 22.96 1.22 4.87
N GLY A 124 23.40 2.44 4.52
CA GLY A 124 22.50 3.51 4.08
C GLY A 124 22.90 4.23 2.79
N LEU A 125 21.91 4.86 2.18
CA LEU A 125 22.05 5.83 1.08
C LEU A 125 21.21 7.07 1.41
N PRO A 126 21.40 8.20 0.71
CA PRO A 126 20.50 9.33 0.90
C PRO A 126 19.05 8.98 0.49
N LYS A 127 18.05 9.45 1.25
CA LYS A 127 16.63 9.11 0.98
C LYS A 127 16.10 9.67 -0.35
N TYR A 128 16.76 10.69 -0.89
CA TYR A 128 16.44 11.30 -2.18
C TYR A 128 17.23 10.68 -3.35
N PHE A 129 18.14 9.74 -3.09
CA PHE A 129 18.99 9.17 -4.12
C PHE A 129 18.18 8.31 -5.10
N VAL A 130 18.45 8.46 -6.39
CA VAL A 130 17.87 7.63 -7.45
C VAL A 130 19.02 7.18 -8.36
N LYS A 131 19.17 5.87 -8.56
CA LYS A 131 20.24 5.32 -9.40
C LYS A 131 19.93 5.60 -10.88
N LYS A 132 20.87 6.19 -11.63
CA LYS A 132 20.79 6.19 -13.10
C LYS A 132 21.29 4.87 -13.66
N LYS A 133 20.83 4.52 -14.87
CA LYS A 133 21.22 3.27 -15.55
C LYS A 133 22.74 3.12 -15.67
N GLN A 134 23.47 4.22 -15.89
CA GLN A 134 24.92 4.24 -16.05
C GLN A 134 25.70 4.22 -14.73
N GLN A 135 25.03 4.29 -13.58
CA GLN A 135 25.71 4.29 -12.28
C GLN A 135 25.82 2.88 -11.72
N MET A 136 26.99 2.57 -11.19
CA MET A 136 27.27 1.35 -10.45
C MET A 136 27.24 1.66 -8.95
N VAL A 137 26.24 1.13 -8.25
CA VAL A 137 26.08 1.32 -6.80
C VAL A 137 26.44 0.03 -6.10
N ILE A 138 27.52 0.06 -5.32
CA ILE A 138 28.17 -1.10 -4.71
C ILE A 138 28.04 -0.96 -3.20
N ARG A 139 27.43 -1.94 -2.56
CA ARG A 139 27.10 -1.85 -1.14
C ARG A 139 27.75 -2.97 -0.34
N PHE A 140 28.32 -2.61 0.81
CA PHE A 140 28.89 -3.55 1.76
C PHE A 140 28.06 -3.49 3.04
N LEU A 141 27.20 -4.47 3.23
CA LEU A 141 26.27 -4.49 4.35
C LEU A 141 26.84 -5.33 5.49
N SER A 142 26.48 -4.94 6.70
CA SER A 142 26.66 -5.75 7.90
C SER A 142 25.40 -5.61 8.73
N PHE A 143 24.80 -6.74 9.09
CA PHE A 143 23.54 -6.74 9.82
C PHE A 143 23.78 -6.59 11.33
N VAL A 144 23.00 -5.72 11.96
CA VAL A 144 22.98 -5.62 13.43
C VAL A 144 22.30 -6.88 13.98
N LYS A 145 22.99 -7.62 14.85
CA LYS A 145 22.48 -8.85 15.48
C LYS A 145 21.12 -8.61 16.16
N GLY A 146 20.10 -9.36 15.75
CA GLY A 146 18.74 -9.33 16.28
C GLY A 146 17.73 -9.79 15.23
N LYS A 147 16.51 -10.19 15.62
CA LYS A 147 15.38 -10.41 14.70
C LYS A 147 14.59 -9.10 14.57
N PRO A 148 14.87 -8.24 13.59
CA PRO A 148 14.09 -7.01 13.43
C PRO A 148 12.65 -7.35 13.01
N GLY A 149 11.67 -6.72 13.65
CA GLY A 149 10.26 -6.85 13.23
C GLY A 149 9.99 -6.29 11.83
N ARG A 150 8.84 -6.63 11.23
CA ARG A 150 8.49 -6.24 9.85
C ARG A 150 8.50 -4.73 9.60
N SER A 151 8.09 -3.95 10.59
CA SER A 151 8.14 -2.48 10.57
C SER A 151 9.57 -1.93 10.42
N TRP A 152 10.58 -2.62 10.98
CA TRP A 152 11.99 -2.27 10.81
C TRP A 152 12.51 -2.67 9.42
N LEU A 153 12.10 -3.83 8.90
CA LEU A 153 12.43 -4.29 7.54
C LEU A 153 11.86 -3.34 6.46
N ALA A 154 10.66 -2.80 6.70
CA ALA A 154 9.90 -1.92 5.80
C ALA A 154 10.47 -0.49 5.64
N GLN A 155 11.40 -0.08 6.52
CA GLN A 155 12.06 1.24 6.42
C GLN A 155 12.88 1.31 5.11
N ASN A 156 13.26 2.52 4.64
CA ASN A 156 13.85 2.81 3.30
C ASN A 156 15.00 1.91 2.80
N ARG A 157 15.45 0.92 3.56
CA ARG A 157 16.33 -0.17 3.17
C ARG A 157 15.93 -0.80 1.83
N ILE A 158 14.66 -1.15 1.61
CA ILE A 158 14.23 -1.74 0.33
C ILE A 158 14.50 -0.78 -0.82
N SER A 159 14.04 0.47 -0.73
CA SER A 159 14.32 1.49 -1.74
C SER A 159 15.82 1.64 -2.03
N TRP A 160 16.67 1.60 -0.99
CA TRP A 160 18.12 1.63 -1.16
C TRP A 160 18.68 0.37 -1.81
N PHE A 161 18.18 -0.83 -1.48
CA PHE A 161 18.54 -2.07 -2.15
C PHE A 161 18.14 -2.03 -3.63
N MET A 162 16.94 -1.58 -3.93
CA MET A 162 16.45 -1.43 -5.32
C MET A 162 17.24 -0.40 -6.13
N ASN A 163 17.91 0.55 -5.47
CA ASN A 163 18.83 1.51 -6.09
C ASN A 163 20.31 1.06 -6.00
N SER A 164 20.56 -0.24 -5.80
CA SER A 164 21.89 -0.85 -5.82
C SER A 164 22.14 -1.59 -7.13
N SER A 165 23.40 -1.93 -7.40
CA SER A 165 23.82 -2.83 -8.49
C SER A 165 24.44 -4.11 -7.95
N LEU A 166 25.27 -3.98 -6.91
CA LEU A 166 25.93 -5.10 -6.23
C LEU A 166 25.78 -4.91 -4.72
N ILE A 167 25.39 -5.97 -4.02
CA ILE A 167 25.28 -6.00 -2.57
C ILE A 167 26.16 -7.14 -2.04
N PHE A 168 27.09 -6.78 -1.16
CA PHE A 168 27.98 -7.69 -0.49
C PHE A 168 27.61 -7.83 0.99
N VAL A 169 27.64 -9.06 1.48
CA VAL A 169 27.42 -9.45 2.88
C VAL A 169 28.53 -10.40 3.35
N GLU A 170 28.68 -10.63 4.66
CA GLU A 170 29.76 -11.44 5.21
C GLU A 170 29.47 -12.94 5.14
N THR A 171 28.19 -13.32 5.20
CA THR A 171 27.78 -14.73 5.34
C THR A 171 26.63 -15.12 4.41
N GLU A 172 26.54 -16.42 4.10
CA GLU A 172 25.39 -16.98 3.35
C GLU A 172 24.07 -16.81 4.10
N GLU A 173 24.11 -16.76 5.44
CA GLU A 173 22.91 -16.49 6.25
C GLU A 173 22.38 -15.08 6.01
N GLU A 174 23.25 -14.06 6.01
CA GLU A 174 22.87 -12.68 5.68
C GLU A 174 22.34 -12.54 4.26
N LYS A 175 22.92 -13.29 3.31
CA LYS A 175 22.40 -13.37 1.95
C LYS A 175 21.00 -13.96 1.93
N ARG A 176 20.76 -15.06 2.66
CA ARG A 176 19.42 -15.65 2.84
C ARG A 176 18.42 -14.67 3.43
N ILE A 177 18.81 -13.88 4.43
CA ILE A 177 17.96 -12.85 5.04
C ILE A 177 17.53 -11.82 3.98
N LEU A 178 18.45 -11.33 3.15
CA LEU A 178 18.11 -10.40 2.06
C LEU A 178 17.19 -11.03 1.01
N GLU A 179 17.49 -12.26 0.61
CA GLU A 179 16.74 -12.94 -0.44
C GLU A 179 15.33 -13.35 0.01
N LEU A 180 15.18 -13.82 1.26
CA LEU A 180 13.96 -14.43 1.77
C LEU A 180 13.20 -13.49 2.72
N ASP A 181 13.84 -12.93 3.74
CA ASP A 181 13.14 -12.12 4.77
C ASP A 181 12.82 -10.71 4.25
N TYR A 182 13.75 -10.10 3.52
CA TYR A 182 13.49 -8.89 2.71
C TYR A 182 12.85 -9.20 1.36
N GLN A 183 12.70 -10.50 1.06
CA GLN A 183 12.07 -11.04 -0.14
C GLN A 183 12.74 -10.60 -1.45
N LEU A 184 13.98 -10.12 -1.46
CA LEU A 184 14.59 -9.49 -2.66
C LEU A 184 14.75 -10.45 -3.84
N LYS A 185 14.73 -11.76 -3.61
CA LYS A 185 14.80 -12.77 -4.68
C LYS A 185 13.62 -12.60 -5.65
N GLY A 186 13.91 -12.48 -6.95
CA GLY A 186 12.88 -12.28 -7.98
C GLY A 186 12.46 -10.81 -8.20
N LEU A 187 12.82 -9.90 -7.29
CA LEU A 187 12.51 -8.48 -7.38
C LEU A 187 13.75 -7.62 -7.67
N PHE A 188 14.86 -7.85 -6.96
CA PHE A 188 16.10 -7.11 -7.13
C PHE A 188 16.83 -7.58 -8.40
N GLU A 189 17.13 -6.63 -9.30
CA GLU A 189 17.81 -6.91 -10.57
C GLU A 189 19.33 -7.04 -10.44
N GLY A 190 19.91 -6.62 -9.30
CA GLY A 190 21.35 -6.68 -9.08
C GLY A 190 21.80 -7.99 -8.44
N GLU A 191 23.08 -8.07 -8.11
CA GLU A 191 23.68 -9.25 -7.49
C GLU A 191 23.76 -9.11 -5.97
N ILE A 192 23.43 -10.19 -5.24
CA ILE A 192 23.71 -10.32 -3.81
C ILE A 192 24.76 -11.43 -3.64
N ALA A 193 25.93 -11.06 -3.14
CA ALA A 193 27.09 -11.93 -3.03
C ALA A 193 27.68 -11.95 -1.62
N VAL A 194 28.21 -13.09 -1.24
CA VAL A 194 28.99 -13.22 0.00
C VAL A 194 30.44 -12.85 -0.29
N ILE A 195 31.03 -12.02 0.57
CA ILE A 195 32.43 -11.64 0.51
C ILE A 195 33.12 -11.85 1.85
N SER A 196 34.29 -12.45 1.81
CA SER A 196 35.15 -12.60 3.00
C SER A 196 36.18 -11.48 3.08
N GLU A 197 36.61 -11.19 4.31
CA GLU A 197 37.73 -10.27 4.58
C GLU A 197 39.01 -10.63 3.80
N ASN A 198 39.29 -11.92 3.63
CA ASN A 198 40.46 -12.37 2.87
C ASN A 198 40.36 -12.06 1.36
N GLN A 199 39.16 -12.13 0.78
CA GLN A 199 38.93 -11.77 -0.62
C GLN A 199 39.09 -10.26 -0.84
N ILE A 200 38.58 -9.47 0.11
CA ILE A 200 38.72 -8.01 0.11
C ILE A 200 40.20 -7.59 0.05
N LYS A 201 41.05 -8.20 0.89
CA LYS A 201 42.46 -7.80 1.01
C LYS A 201 43.36 -8.24 -0.16
N LYS A 202 42.96 -9.23 -0.97
CA LYS A 202 43.87 -9.87 -1.95
C LYS A 202 43.70 -9.42 -3.40
N ASN A 203 42.49 -9.24 -3.93
CA ASN A 203 42.32 -8.93 -5.35
C ASN A 203 40.95 -8.31 -5.71
N TRP A 204 40.35 -7.57 -4.78
CA TRP A 204 38.94 -7.20 -4.87
C TRP A 204 38.63 -6.23 -6.04
N ILE A 205 39.56 -5.35 -6.45
CA ILE A 205 39.36 -4.45 -7.61
C ILE A 205 39.17 -5.27 -8.90
N SER A 206 39.99 -6.30 -9.08
CA SER A 206 39.94 -7.19 -10.24
C SER A 206 38.64 -8.00 -10.24
N GLU A 207 38.25 -8.53 -9.07
CA GLU A 207 36.98 -9.23 -8.85
C GLU A 207 35.78 -8.32 -9.17
N LEU A 208 35.79 -7.08 -8.68
CA LEU A 208 34.75 -6.09 -8.93
C LEU A 208 34.63 -5.79 -10.42
N ARG A 209 35.74 -5.59 -11.12
CA ARG A 209 35.75 -5.34 -12.58
C ARG A 209 35.23 -6.53 -13.36
N CYS A 210 35.58 -7.75 -12.95
CA CYS A 210 35.06 -8.97 -13.57
C CYS A 210 33.53 -9.05 -13.42
N ARG A 211 33.03 -8.87 -12.19
CA ARG A 211 31.59 -8.88 -11.89
C ARG A 211 30.82 -7.76 -12.56
N ILE A 212 31.37 -6.55 -12.62
CA ILE A 212 30.77 -5.44 -13.39
C ILE A 212 30.64 -5.84 -14.86
N SER A 213 31.69 -6.44 -15.44
CA SER A 213 31.70 -6.88 -16.85
C SER A 213 30.75 -8.05 -17.11
N GLU A 214 30.52 -8.91 -16.12
CA GLU A 214 29.56 -10.02 -16.18
C GLU A 214 28.12 -9.55 -15.99
N ASN A 215 27.88 -8.60 -15.08
CA ASN A 215 26.57 -8.00 -14.81
C ASN A 215 26.05 -7.19 -16.02
N ASP A 216 26.95 -6.52 -16.77
CA ASP A 216 26.60 -5.86 -18.05
C ASP A 216 26.18 -6.87 -19.15
N LYS A 217 26.58 -8.14 -19.03
CA LYS A 217 26.26 -9.22 -19.99
C LYS A 217 25.08 -10.09 -19.54
N GLN A 218 24.83 -10.18 -18.24
CA GLN A 218 23.67 -10.87 -17.69
C GLN A 218 22.46 -9.94 -17.73
N SER A 219 21.66 -10.04 -18.78
CA SER A 219 20.21 -9.91 -18.59
C SER A 219 19.84 -11.06 -17.66
N VAL A 220 19.75 -10.81 -16.36
CA VAL A 220 19.39 -11.82 -15.37
C VAL A 220 18.08 -12.43 -15.85
N ASN A 221 18.18 -13.68 -16.33
CA ASN A 221 17.03 -14.53 -16.56
C ASN A 221 16.54 -14.86 -15.16
N LEU A 222 15.70 -13.97 -14.60
CA LEU A 222 15.03 -14.15 -13.33
C LEU A 222 14.06 -15.32 -13.52
N ASP A 223 14.58 -16.53 -13.39
CA ASP A 223 13.76 -17.71 -13.34
C ASP A 223 13.01 -17.70 -12.00
N ILE A 224 11.74 -17.28 -12.04
CA ILE A 224 10.56 -18.04 -11.58
C ILE A 224 9.31 -17.11 -11.57
N SER A 225 8.53 -17.26 -12.64
CA SER A 225 7.05 -17.38 -12.77
C SER A 225 6.03 -16.58 -11.93
N ARG A 226 6.41 -15.74 -10.95
CA ARG A 226 5.42 -15.02 -10.13
C ARG A 226 4.98 -13.70 -10.75
N LYS A 227 3.67 -13.47 -10.75
CA LYS A 227 3.05 -12.20 -11.17
C LYS A 227 3.27 -11.17 -10.07
N LYS A 228 3.83 -10.01 -10.41
CA LYS A 228 4.20 -8.95 -9.45
C LYS A 228 3.06 -7.97 -9.27
N ILE A 229 2.58 -7.79 -8.04
CA ILE A 229 1.47 -6.89 -7.71
C ILE A 229 1.96 -5.80 -6.75
N LEU A 230 1.74 -4.54 -7.12
CA LEU A 230 2.02 -3.39 -6.25
C LEU A 230 0.72 -2.84 -5.69
N ILE A 231 0.56 -2.89 -4.37
CA ILE A 231 -0.54 -2.26 -3.66
C ILE A 231 -0.04 -0.92 -3.12
N LEU A 232 -0.74 0.17 -3.42
CA LEU A 232 -0.45 1.51 -2.93
C LEU A 232 -1.50 1.92 -1.89
N ASN A 233 -1.05 2.32 -0.70
CA ASN A 233 -1.92 2.81 0.36
C ASN A 233 -1.52 4.22 0.83
N GLY A 234 -2.46 5.15 0.71
CA GLY A 234 -2.23 6.56 1.02
C GLY A 234 -2.63 7.05 2.41
N GLN A 235 -3.48 6.31 3.12
CA GLN A 235 -4.15 6.81 4.33
C GLN A 235 -3.78 6.05 5.63
N GLY A 236 -3.18 4.86 5.52
CA GLY A 236 -2.76 4.04 6.66
C GLY A 236 -3.56 2.75 6.76
N MET A 237 -3.39 2.00 7.84
CA MET A 237 -3.86 0.61 7.97
C MET A 237 -5.25 0.45 8.60
N ARG A 238 -6.06 1.52 8.69
CA ARG A 238 -7.41 1.47 9.28
C ARG A 238 -8.41 0.64 8.46
N GLU A 239 -9.30 1.29 7.71
CA GLU A 239 -10.29 0.59 6.88
C GLU A 239 -9.60 -0.03 5.66
N GLU A 240 -8.63 0.68 5.06
CA GLU A 240 -7.85 0.20 3.93
C GLU A 240 -6.97 -1.00 4.27
N GLY A 241 -6.48 -1.09 5.51
CA GLY A 241 -5.64 -2.22 5.95
C GLY A 241 -6.37 -3.55 5.87
N LYS A 242 -7.67 -3.57 6.21
CA LYS A 242 -8.53 -4.75 6.08
C LYS A 242 -8.62 -5.21 4.62
N MET A 243 -8.87 -4.25 3.72
CA MET A 243 -8.98 -4.54 2.30
C MET A 243 -7.67 -5.07 1.71
N ILE A 244 -6.54 -4.53 2.16
CA ILE A 244 -5.22 -5.00 1.77
C ILE A 244 -4.97 -6.42 2.26
N GLY A 245 -5.35 -6.73 3.51
CA GLY A 245 -5.29 -8.09 4.07
C GLY A 245 -6.09 -9.07 3.23
N VAL A 246 -7.36 -8.74 2.97
CA VAL A 246 -8.25 -9.54 2.10
C VAL A 246 -7.62 -9.84 0.73
N ILE A 247 -7.09 -8.83 0.05
CA ILE A 247 -6.44 -9.01 -1.25
C ILE A 247 -5.23 -9.92 -1.12
N ALA A 248 -4.36 -9.65 -0.13
CA ALA A 248 -3.12 -10.39 0.05
C ALA A 248 -3.35 -11.85 0.43
N ASP A 249 -4.32 -12.14 1.29
CA ASP A 249 -4.63 -13.49 1.77
C ASP A 249 -5.33 -14.34 0.71
N SER A 250 -6.03 -13.70 -0.23
CA SER A 250 -6.73 -14.39 -1.32
C SER A 250 -5.86 -14.77 -2.52
N LEU A 251 -4.59 -14.34 -2.55
CA LEU A 251 -3.66 -14.60 -3.66
C LEU A 251 -2.62 -15.65 -3.28
N ASP A 252 -2.46 -16.69 -4.11
CA ASP A 252 -1.46 -17.73 -3.87
C ASP A 252 -0.03 -17.17 -3.94
N SER A 253 0.66 -17.16 -2.80
CA SER A 253 2.06 -16.73 -2.66
C SER A 253 3.05 -17.47 -3.58
N ARG A 254 2.70 -18.66 -4.09
CA ARG A 254 3.53 -19.39 -5.07
C ARG A 254 3.46 -18.78 -6.46
N GLN A 255 2.36 -18.09 -6.77
CA GLN A 255 2.07 -17.47 -8.07
C GLN A 255 2.18 -15.95 -8.06
N TYR A 256 2.06 -15.30 -6.89
CA TYR A 256 2.04 -13.85 -6.75
C TYR A 256 3.16 -13.35 -5.82
N ASP A 257 3.83 -12.26 -6.23
CA ASP A 257 4.74 -11.48 -5.38
C ASP A 257 4.08 -10.13 -5.09
N ILE A 258 3.75 -9.89 -3.82
CA ILE A 258 2.95 -8.74 -3.40
C ILE A 258 3.83 -7.73 -2.67
N THR A 259 3.89 -6.51 -3.19
CA THR A 259 4.53 -5.38 -2.55
C THR A 259 3.48 -4.36 -2.14
N LEU A 260 3.45 -3.98 -0.86
CA LEU A 260 2.63 -2.91 -0.31
C LEU A 260 3.50 -1.68 -0.05
N ALA A 261 3.26 -0.61 -0.79
CA ALA A 261 3.88 0.69 -0.56
C ALA A 261 2.92 1.63 0.17
N MET A 262 3.37 2.20 1.28
CA MET A 262 2.54 3.06 2.11
C MET A 262 3.31 4.24 2.71
N LYS A 263 2.59 5.22 3.24
CA LYS A 263 3.18 6.28 4.05
C LYS A 263 3.42 5.73 5.46
N LYS A 264 4.64 5.91 6.00
CA LYS A 264 4.90 5.64 7.42
C LYS A 264 4.05 6.60 8.27
N ALA A 265 3.04 6.09 8.98
CA ALA A 265 2.32 6.90 9.96
C ALA A 265 3.14 6.98 11.26
N ALA A 266 3.04 8.10 11.97
CA ALA A 266 3.75 8.30 13.24
C ALA A 266 3.25 7.33 14.34
N ASN A 267 2.02 6.85 14.20
CA ASN A 267 1.31 6.00 15.16
C ASN A 267 0.77 4.72 14.48
N ILE A 268 1.45 4.16 13.48
CA ILE A 268 1.04 2.81 13.04
C ILE A 268 1.30 1.89 14.23
N GLU A 269 0.25 1.22 14.70
CA GLU A 269 0.37 0.16 15.69
C GLU A 269 1.11 -0.98 14.96
N ASP A 270 2.36 -1.25 15.33
CA ASP A 270 3.20 -2.27 14.69
C ASP A 270 2.46 -3.62 14.59
N GLU A 271 1.46 -3.86 15.44
CA GLU A 271 0.51 -4.97 15.42
C GLU A 271 -0.23 -5.14 14.07
N GLU A 272 -0.84 -4.09 13.51
CA GLU A 272 -1.61 -4.22 12.23
C GLU A 272 -0.70 -4.64 11.08
N ILE A 273 0.53 -4.14 11.06
CA ILE A 273 1.53 -4.50 10.05
C ILE A 273 2.10 -5.90 10.30
N ASN A 274 2.26 -6.29 11.56
CA ASN A 274 2.72 -7.63 11.91
C ASN A 274 1.66 -8.68 11.58
N ASN A 275 0.37 -8.35 11.66
CA ASN A 275 -0.76 -9.22 11.35
C ASN A 275 -1.01 -9.41 9.85
N LEU A 276 -0.43 -8.58 8.97
CA LEU A 276 -0.51 -8.80 7.53
C LEU A 276 0.09 -10.16 7.15
N ASN A 277 -0.33 -10.73 6.02
CA ASN A 277 0.31 -11.90 5.44
C ASN A 277 1.83 -11.73 5.33
N SER A 278 2.62 -12.72 5.78
CA SER A 278 4.10 -12.64 5.77
C SER A 278 4.67 -12.55 4.36
N ASN A 279 3.94 -13.02 3.34
CA ASN A 279 4.32 -12.92 1.93
C ASN A 279 4.16 -11.51 1.34
N VAL A 280 3.64 -10.54 2.11
CA VAL A 280 3.56 -9.14 1.67
C VAL A 280 4.85 -8.40 2.05
N ARG A 281 5.57 -7.94 1.02
CA ARG A 281 6.71 -7.05 1.18
C ARG A 281 6.24 -5.62 1.43
N LEU A 282 6.91 -4.91 2.34
CA LEU A 282 6.52 -3.56 2.75
C LEU A 282 7.53 -2.50 2.30
N ILE A 283 7.08 -1.42 1.68
CA ILE A 283 7.90 -0.26 1.33
C ILE A 283 7.29 1.01 1.94
N TYR A 284 8.02 1.67 2.82
CA TYR A 284 7.63 3.02 3.23
C TYR A 284 8.11 4.07 2.24
N ARG A 285 7.17 4.89 1.75
CA ARG A 285 7.50 6.13 1.05
C ARG A 285 7.95 7.18 2.05
N GLU A 286 9.26 7.32 2.22
CA GLU A 286 9.86 8.47 2.90
C GLU A 286 10.67 9.33 1.92
N GLY A 287 10.94 10.58 2.31
CA GLY A 287 11.63 11.55 1.45
C GLY A 287 10.68 12.38 0.59
N SER A 288 11.22 13.00 -0.44
CA SER A 288 10.49 13.82 -1.42
C SER A 288 10.87 13.41 -2.83
N PHE A 289 10.10 13.88 -3.81
CA PHE A 289 10.46 13.81 -5.21
C PHE A 289 11.87 14.37 -5.43
N SER A 290 12.71 13.62 -6.15
CA SER A 290 14.06 14.05 -6.55
C SER A 290 13.94 14.88 -7.81
N CYS A 291 13.77 16.20 -7.69
CA CYS A 291 13.44 17.08 -8.81
C CYS A 291 14.02 18.47 -8.61
N SER A 292 14.28 19.23 -9.68
CA SER A 292 14.76 20.61 -9.55
C SER A 292 13.75 21.50 -8.82
N MET A 293 14.14 22.71 -8.43
CA MET A 293 13.21 23.62 -7.75
C MET A 293 12.00 23.98 -8.62
N GLU A 294 12.21 24.23 -9.91
CA GLU A 294 11.13 24.51 -10.87
C GLU A 294 10.19 23.31 -11.02
N GLU A 295 10.77 22.12 -11.23
CA GLU A 295 10.03 20.86 -11.30
C GLU A 295 9.20 20.59 -10.02
N TYR A 296 9.78 20.90 -8.86
CA TYR A 296 9.13 20.75 -7.57
C TYR A 296 7.93 21.69 -7.42
N ILE A 297 8.04 22.95 -7.87
CA ILE A 297 6.93 23.91 -7.85
C ILE A 297 5.78 23.40 -8.70
N ASP A 298 6.06 22.97 -9.93
CA ASP A 298 5.05 22.48 -10.87
C ASP A 298 4.29 21.28 -10.32
N ILE A 299 5.03 20.26 -9.86
CA ILE A 299 4.39 19.05 -9.34
C ILE A 299 3.62 19.34 -8.04
N GLN A 300 4.12 20.20 -7.15
CA GLN A 300 3.41 20.57 -5.93
C GLN A 300 2.15 21.39 -6.22
N TYR A 301 2.20 22.29 -7.21
CA TYR A 301 1.04 23.06 -7.64
C TYR A 301 -0.06 22.12 -8.13
N LEU A 302 0.25 21.21 -9.05
CA LEU A 302 -0.71 20.25 -9.58
C LEU A 302 -1.26 19.33 -8.48
N LEU A 303 -0.39 18.68 -7.70
CA LEU A 303 -0.79 17.75 -6.64
C LEU A 303 -1.69 18.39 -5.58
N LYS A 304 -1.48 19.68 -5.28
CA LYS A 304 -2.32 20.42 -4.33
C LYS A 304 -3.62 20.90 -4.94
N ASN A 305 -3.67 21.18 -6.25
CA ASN A 305 -4.80 21.86 -6.88
C ASN A 305 -5.62 20.99 -7.84
N PHE A 306 -5.29 19.70 -8.03
CA PHE A 306 -6.13 18.81 -8.87
C PHE A 306 -7.61 18.87 -8.51
N HIS A 307 -7.92 18.94 -7.23
CA HIS A 307 -9.29 19.07 -6.75
C HIS A 307 -9.98 20.40 -7.14
N ALA A 308 -9.24 21.44 -7.51
CA ALA A 308 -9.77 22.80 -7.73
C ALA A 308 -9.81 23.24 -9.20
N PHE A 309 -9.12 22.57 -10.13
CA PHE A 309 -9.08 22.98 -11.54
C PHE A 309 -10.46 22.97 -12.21
N GLU A 310 -10.71 23.94 -13.11
CA GLU A 310 -11.88 23.91 -13.99
C GLU A 310 -11.78 22.81 -15.05
N ASP A 311 -10.59 22.64 -15.63
CA ASP A 311 -10.29 21.59 -16.61
C ASP A 311 -9.20 20.68 -16.05
N LEU A 312 -9.64 19.60 -15.40
CA LEU A 312 -8.75 18.63 -14.77
C LEU A 312 -7.93 17.85 -15.81
N GLU A 313 -8.52 17.47 -16.93
CA GLU A 313 -7.84 16.68 -17.95
C GLU A 313 -6.67 17.47 -18.54
N ARG A 314 -6.89 18.75 -18.84
CA ARG A 314 -5.82 19.66 -19.26
C ARG A 314 -4.76 19.83 -18.17
N ALA A 315 -5.15 20.01 -16.90
CA ALA A 315 -4.20 20.11 -15.80
C ALA A 315 -3.35 18.83 -15.66
N TYR A 316 -3.96 17.66 -15.82
CA TYR A 316 -3.27 16.37 -15.78
C TYR A 316 -2.25 16.21 -16.91
N LYS A 317 -2.52 16.75 -18.11
CA LYS A 317 -1.56 16.75 -19.23
C LYS A 317 -0.29 17.58 -18.94
N PHE A 318 -0.34 18.54 -18.02
CA PHE A 318 0.85 19.28 -17.57
C PHE A 318 1.68 18.54 -16.51
N LEU A 319 1.20 17.41 -16.00
CA LEU A 319 1.97 16.62 -15.04
C LEU A 319 3.24 16.06 -15.70
N ASN A 320 4.40 16.50 -15.23
CA ASN A 320 5.68 16.02 -15.73
C ASN A 320 5.91 14.56 -15.32
N GLN A 321 5.61 13.64 -16.25
CA GLN A 321 5.70 12.20 -16.06
C GLN A 321 7.13 11.73 -15.75
N ARG A 322 8.17 12.46 -16.17
CA ARG A 322 9.56 12.08 -15.88
C ARG A 322 9.86 12.15 -14.38
N ILE A 323 9.32 13.15 -13.68
CA ILE A 323 9.47 13.30 -12.22
C ILE A 323 8.75 12.15 -11.50
N VAL A 324 7.53 11.82 -11.95
CA VAL A 324 6.74 10.73 -11.36
C VAL A 324 7.45 9.39 -11.56
N GLN A 325 7.99 9.13 -12.76
CA GLN A 325 8.79 7.94 -13.04
C GLN A 325 10.11 7.89 -12.24
N ARG A 326 10.74 9.04 -12.00
CA ARG A 326 11.94 9.15 -11.15
C ARG A 326 11.61 8.80 -9.69
N GLU A 327 10.45 9.22 -9.18
CA GLU A 327 9.95 8.80 -7.87
C GLU A 327 9.66 7.30 -7.79
N CYS A 328 9.05 6.71 -8.83
CA CYS A 328 8.83 5.27 -8.91
C CYS A 328 10.16 4.50 -8.83
N ARG A 329 11.17 4.94 -9.62
CA ARG A 329 12.52 4.38 -9.58
C ARG A 329 13.20 4.53 -8.21
N ARG A 330 12.96 5.65 -7.53
CA ARG A 330 13.44 5.83 -6.15
C ARG A 330 12.88 4.76 -5.22
N LEU A 331 11.60 4.43 -5.33
CA LEU A 331 10.94 3.54 -4.37
C LEU A 331 11.21 2.06 -4.63
N TRP A 332 11.20 1.62 -5.88
CA TRP A 332 11.30 0.20 -6.25
C TRP A 332 12.18 -0.07 -7.48
N GLY A 333 13.11 0.82 -7.83
CA GLY A 333 14.05 0.60 -8.92
C GLY A 333 13.36 0.47 -10.29
N ASN A 334 13.85 -0.41 -11.15
CA ASN A 334 13.27 -0.60 -12.49
C ASN A 334 12.15 -1.65 -12.55
N VAL A 335 11.69 -2.15 -11.39
CA VAL A 335 10.68 -3.21 -11.34
C VAL A 335 9.45 -2.83 -12.17
N GLU A 336 9.08 -3.74 -13.05
CA GLU A 336 7.82 -3.71 -13.79
C GLU A 336 6.82 -4.64 -13.10
N PHE A 337 5.61 -4.15 -12.88
CA PHE A 337 4.55 -4.89 -12.21
C PHE A 337 3.54 -5.42 -13.22
N ASP A 338 2.91 -6.55 -12.92
CA ASP A 338 1.79 -7.02 -13.71
C ASP A 338 0.55 -6.17 -13.42
N ALA A 339 0.30 -5.84 -12.14
CA ALA A 339 -0.78 -4.94 -11.77
C ALA A 339 -0.38 -3.98 -10.63
N VAL A 340 -1.02 -2.81 -10.63
CA VAL A 340 -1.01 -1.84 -9.54
C VAL A 340 -2.42 -1.68 -9.00
N ILE A 341 -2.57 -1.82 -7.70
CA ILE A 341 -3.84 -1.64 -6.99
C ILE A 341 -3.68 -0.43 -6.06
N TYR A 342 -4.50 0.59 -6.25
CA TYR A 342 -4.58 1.71 -5.32
C TYR A 342 -5.76 1.53 -4.37
N VAL A 343 -5.45 1.44 -3.07
CA VAL A 343 -6.42 1.38 -1.97
C VAL A 343 -6.25 2.65 -1.14
N GLY A 344 -7.21 3.56 -1.21
CA GLY A 344 -7.23 4.75 -0.36
C GLY A 344 -7.88 5.98 -0.96
N ASN A 345 -7.98 7.01 -0.12
CA ASN A 345 -8.86 8.14 -0.36
C ASN A 345 -8.14 9.50 -0.44
N HIS A 346 -8.81 10.47 -1.08
CA HIS A 346 -8.62 11.93 -1.00
C HIS A 346 -7.23 12.56 -1.23
N SER A 347 -6.18 11.80 -1.57
CA SER A 347 -4.86 12.33 -1.93
C SER A 347 -4.58 12.16 -3.42
N ALA A 348 -4.05 13.19 -4.07
CA ALA A 348 -3.60 13.09 -5.46
C ALA A 348 -2.20 12.45 -5.60
N VAL A 349 -1.39 12.42 -4.55
CA VAL A 349 0.02 11.95 -4.60
C VAL A 349 0.10 10.48 -5.00
N TRP A 350 -0.62 9.62 -4.30
CA TRP A 350 -0.58 8.17 -4.54
C TRP A 350 -1.21 7.75 -5.87
N PRO A 351 -2.36 8.29 -6.30
CA PRO A 351 -2.86 8.10 -7.66
C PRO A 351 -1.84 8.53 -8.71
N VAL A 352 -1.22 9.70 -8.56
CA VAL A 352 -0.21 10.16 -9.53
C VAL A 352 0.97 9.20 -9.58
N ILE A 353 1.46 8.73 -8.42
CA ILE A 353 2.50 7.69 -8.36
C ILE A 353 2.02 6.41 -9.04
N ALA A 354 0.77 5.97 -8.80
CA ALA A 354 0.16 4.81 -9.47
C ALA A 354 0.21 4.96 -11.00
N GLY A 355 -0.12 6.14 -11.51
CA GLY A 355 -0.06 6.47 -12.93
C GLY A 355 1.35 6.40 -13.53
N GLY A 356 2.37 6.73 -12.75
CA GLY A 356 3.77 6.65 -13.18
C GLY A 356 4.40 5.25 -13.10
N VAL A 357 3.72 4.29 -12.46
CA VAL A 357 4.23 2.92 -12.36
C VAL A 357 4.13 2.23 -13.73
N LYS A 358 5.23 1.56 -14.09
CA LYS A 358 5.23 0.61 -15.20
C LYS A 358 4.46 -0.64 -14.80
N ALA A 359 3.21 -0.71 -15.23
CA ALA A 359 2.35 -1.85 -14.97
C ALA A 359 1.44 -2.13 -16.16
N LYS A 360 1.12 -3.41 -16.39
CA LYS A 360 0.19 -3.82 -17.45
C LYS A 360 -1.24 -3.38 -17.15
N LYS A 361 -1.62 -3.37 -15.86
CA LYS A 361 -2.94 -2.94 -15.41
C LYS A 361 -2.85 -2.05 -14.16
N LYS A 362 -3.68 -1.01 -14.11
CA LYS A 362 -3.81 -0.08 -12.99
C LYS A 362 -5.26 -0.06 -12.52
N ILE A 363 -5.48 -0.41 -11.27
CA ILE A 363 -6.80 -0.59 -10.70
C ILE A 363 -6.92 0.29 -9.46
N ARG A 364 -8.08 0.93 -9.30
CA ARG A 364 -8.47 1.57 -8.05
C ARG A 364 -9.53 0.72 -7.38
N ILE A 365 -9.42 0.56 -6.07
CA ILE A 365 -10.49 0.06 -5.24
C ILE A 365 -11.26 1.25 -4.65
N GLU A 366 -12.58 1.25 -4.83
CA GLU A 366 -13.50 2.24 -4.28
C GLU A 366 -14.38 1.58 -3.22
N SER A 367 -13.99 1.72 -1.96
CA SER A 367 -14.71 1.17 -0.80
C SER A 367 -15.75 2.12 -0.22
N ARG A 368 -15.79 3.39 -0.67
CA ARG A 368 -16.68 4.40 -0.09
C ARG A 368 -18.05 4.39 -0.75
N ASN A 369 -19.06 4.76 0.01
CA ASN A 369 -20.35 5.14 -0.53
C ASN A 369 -20.26 6.54 -1.18
N LEU A 370 -20.07 6.56 -2.50
CA LEU A 370 -19.90 7.81 -3.26
C LEU A 370 -21.13 8.72 -3.23
N GLU A 371 -22.35 8.17 -3.10
CA GLU A 371 -23.55 8.98 -2.96
C GLU A 371 -23.55 9.75 -1.64
N GLN A 372 -23.24 9.08 -0.54
CA GLN A 372 -23.14 9.73 0.76
C GLN A 372 -22.00 10.77 0.79
N GLU A 373 -20.87 10.47 0.18
CA GLU A 373 -19.76 11.42 0.03
C GLU A 373 -20.18 12.67 -0.76
N GLU A 374 -20.96 12.51 -1.84
CA GLU A 374 -21.54 13.65 -2.56
C GLU A 374 -22.51 14.44 -1.67
N GLN A 375 -23.37 13.77 -0.90
CA GLN A 375 -24.33 14.43 0.00
C GLN A 375 -23.63 15.22 1.12
N ARG A 376 -22.46 14.77 1.59
CA ARG A 376 -21.62 15.50 2.55
C ARG A 376 -21.00 16.78 1.95
N CYS A 377 -21.00 16.94 0.62
CA CYS A 377 -20.49 18.13 -0.05
C CYS A 377 -21.49 19.30 -0.02
N GLN A 378 -21.54 20.02 1.10
CA GLN A 378 -22.47 21.13 1.32
C GLN A 378 -22.23 22.39 0.47
N THR A 379 -21.08 22.51 -0.21
CA THR A 379 -20.72 23.70 -1.00
C THR A 379 -20.36 23.34 -2.44
N LYS A 380 -20.54 24.28 -3.38
CA LYS A 380 -20.14 24.11 -4.79
C LYS A 380 -18.67 23.69 -4.93
N ASN A 381 -17.78 24.29 -4.14
CA ASN A 381 -16.35 23.98 -4.17
C ASN A 381 -16.04 22.57 -3.67
N LYS A 382 -16.73 22.10 -2.60
CA LYS A 382 -16.59 20.72 -2.12
C LYS A 382 -17.10 19.72 -3.16
N LYS A 383 -18.23 20.01 -3.79
CA LYS A 383 -18.79 19.16 -4.85
C LYS A 383 -17.86 19.08 -6.07
N LYS A 384 -17.31 20.22 -6.50
CA LYS A 384 -16.29 20.28 -7.56
C LYS A 384 -15.05 19.47 -7.19
N SER A 385 -14.54 19.63 -5.97
CA SER A 385 -13.41 18.88 -5.44
C SER A 385 -13.63 17.37 -5.50
N PHE A 386 -14.80 16.92 -5.06
CA PHE A 386 -15.20 15.52 -5.15
C PHE A 386 -15.20 15.00 -6.61
N LEU A 387 -15.87 15.72 -7.52
CA LEU A 387 -15.95 15.34 -8.93
C LEU A 387 -14.59 15.33 -9.62
N ASN A 388 -13.73 16.32 -9.34
CA ASN A 388 -12.38 16.36 -9.87
C ASN A 388 -11.54 15.17 -9.40
N MET A 389 -11.67 14.75 -8.13
CA MET A 389 -10.98 13.54 -7.68
C MET A 389 -11.50 12.28 -8.39
N MET A 390 -12.82 12.18 -8.62
CA MET A 390 -13.40 11.08 -9.39
C MET A 390 -12.87 11.03 -10.83
N GLN A 391 -12.77 12.19 -11.48
CA GLN A 391 -12.22 12.29 -12.84
C GLN A 391 -10.71 11.96 -12.84
N LEU A 392 -9.94 12.40 -11.84
CA LEU A 392 -8.50 12.07 -11.72
C LEU A 392 -8.29 10.56 -11.67
N TYR A 393 -9.11 9.85 -10.91
CA TYR A 393 -9.04 8.39 -10.84
C TYR A 393 -9.32 7.74 -12.20
N GLN A 394 -10.28 8.25 -12.96
CA GLN A 394 -10.59 7.70 -14.29
C GLN A 394 -9.51 7.96 -15.34
N LEU A 395 -8.77 9.06 -15.21
CA LEU A 395 -7.62 9.37 -16.07
C LEU A 395 -6.44 8.42 -15.82
N ILE A 396 -6.29 7.96 -14.58
CA ILE A 396 -5.10 7.19 -14.14
C ILE A 396 -5.34 5.68 -14.20
N PHE A 397 -6.53 5.22 -13.79
CA PHE A 397 -6.82 3.81 -13.60
C PHE A 397 -7.64 3.25 -14.77
N ASP A 398 -7.30 2.02 -15.16
CA ASP A 398 -7.98 1.29 -16.22
C ASP A 398 -9.39 0.88 -15.75
N LYS A 399 -9.49 0.44 -14.49
CA LYS A 399 -10.72 0.00 -13.83
C LYS A 399 -10.85 0.55 -12.41
N ILE A 400 -12.10 0.75 -11.99
CA ILE A 400 -12.48 1.11 -10.61
C ILE A 400 -13.37 -0.02 -10.09
N ILE A 401 -12.89 -0.71 -9.05
CA ILE A 401 -13.55 -1.87 -8.45
C ILE A 401 -14.39 -1.43 -7.26
N PHE A 402 -15.65 -1.86 -7.25
CA PHE A 402 -16.60 -1.60 -6.18
C PHE A 402 -16.92 -2.88 -5.40
N PRO A 403 -17.10 -2.82 -4.07
CA PRO A 403 -17.56 -3.95 -3.24
C PRO A 403 -18.93 -4.50 -3.65
N SER A 404 -19.77 -3.64 -4.25
CA SER A 404 -21.15 -3.93 -4.56
C SER A 404 -21.50 -3.53 -5.98
N LYS A 405 -22.28 -4.39 -6.65
CA LYS A 405 -22.86 -4.09 -7.95
C LYS A 405 -23.79 -2.88 -7.90
N SER A 406 -24.52 -2.72 -6.79
CA SER A 406 -25.45 -1.60 -6.56
C SER A 406 -24.69 -0.27 -6.56
N ASP A 407 -23.60 -0.19 -5.79
CA ASP A 407 -22.74 1.00 -5.70
C ASP A 407 -22.13 1.36 -7.05
N MET A 408 -21.64 0.35 -7.78
CA MET A 408 -21.10 0.56 -9.13
C MET A 408 -22.17 1.13 -10.09
N ILE A 409 -23.37 0.54 -10.12
CA ILE A 409 -24.48 1.01 -10.97
C ILE A 409 -24.85 2.45 -10.60
N GLN A 410 -24.90 2.77 -9.30
CA GLN A 410 -25.21 4.10 -8.82
C GLN A 410 -24.13 5.11 -9.21
N ALA A 411 -22.85 4.76 -9.07
CA ALA A 411 -21.74 5.61 -9.48
C ALA A 411 -21.78 5.93 -10.99
N ILE A 412 -22.18 4.97 -11.82
CA ILE A 412 -22.40 5.18 -13.27
C ILE A 412 -23.60 6.09 -13.51
N LYS A 413 -24.75 5.83 -12.86
CA LYS A 413 -25.97 6.64 -13.00
C LYS A 413 -25.76 8.10 -12.59
N ARG A 414 -24.95 8.34 -11.56
CA ARG A 414 -24.59 9.68 -11.07
C ARG A 414 -23.40 10.31 -11.83
N HIS A 415 -22.88 9.64 -12.85
CA HIS A 415 -21.73 10.10 -13.64
C HIS A 415 -20.43 10.31 -12.86
N PHE A 416 -20.28 9.66 -11.70
CA PHE A 416 -19.01 9.66 -10.97
C PHE A 416 -17.95 8.84 -11.70
N ILE A 417 -18.39 7.81 -12.42
CA ILE A 417 -17.52 7.02 -13.30
C ILE A 417 -18.18 6.83 -14.68
N MET A 418 -17.36 6.75 -15.72
CA MET A 418 -17.81 6.42 -17.07
C MET A 418 -18.27 4.96 -17.16
N LYS A 419 -19.27 4.71 -18.01
CA LYS A 419 -19.69 3.35 -18.36
C LYS A 419 -18.48 2.56 -18.89
N GLY A 420 -18.25 1.37 -18.35
CA GLY A 420 -17.12 0.51 -18.71
C GLY A 420 -15.85 0.70 -17.87
N LYS A 421 -15.74 1.80 -17.08
CA LYS A 421 -14.66 1.96 -16.09
C LYS A 421 -14.94 1.22 -14.78
N GLY A 422 -16.21 1.09 -14.40
CA GLY A 422 -16.62 0.36 -13.21
C GLY A 422 -16.64 -1.16 -13.41
N GLU A 423 -16.24 -1.87 -12.37
CA GLU A 423 -16.41 -3.32 -12.22
C GLU A 423 -16.74 -3.60 -10.75
N HIS A 424 -17.53 -4.64 -10.47
CA HIS A 424 -17.90 -4.99 -9.10
C HIS A 424 -17.24 -6.30 -8.73
N PHE A 425 -16.86 -6.41 -7.46
CA PHE A 425 -16.26 -7.60 -6.90
C PHE A 425 -16.66 -7.70 -5.44
N TYR A 426 -17.31 -8.80 -5.08
CA TYR A 426 -17.59 -9.11 -3.67
C TYR A 426 -16.28 -9.54 -3.03
N TYR A 427 -15.76 -8.72 -2.13
CA TYR A 427 -14.51 -9.02 -1.44
C TYR A 427 -14.63 -10.33 -0.67
N PRO A 428 -13.67 -11.27 -0.81
CA PRO A 428 -13.61 -12.43 0.07
C PRO A 428 -13.41 -11.97 1.51
N ALA A 429 -14.03 -12.65 2.47
CA ALA A 429 -13.59 -12.52 3.86
C ALA A 429 -12.83 -13.79 4.24
N GLY A 430 -11.66 -13.65 4.86
CA GLY A 430 -10.78 -14.79 5.15
C GLY A 430 -11.36 -15.80 6.16
N ASN A 431 -12.40 -15.39 6.88
CA ASN A 431 -13.11 -16.07 7.96
C ASN A 431 -14.44 -16.71 7.51
N VAL A 432 -14.67 -16.85 6.20
CA VAL A 432 -15.89 -17.47 5.65
C VAL A 432 -15.98 -18.95 6.00
N ILE A 433 -14.84 -19.59 6.21
CA ILE A 433 -14.76 -20.99 6.61
C ILE A 433 -14.99 -21.09 8.13
N PRO A 434 -15.92 -21.93 8.60
CA PRO A 434 -16.17 -22.10 10.02
C PRO A 434 -14.97 -22.70 10.77
N GLU A 435 -14.45 -21.99 11.76
CA GLU A 435 -13.48 -22.53 12.71
C GLU A 435 -14.18 -23.36 13.82
N GLN A 436 -13.40 -24.16 14.57
CA GLN A 436 -13.91 -24.91 15.73
C GLN A 436 -14.44 -23.96 16.80
N GLU A 437 -15.44 -24.42 17.59
CA GLU A 437 -16.04 -23.61 18.65
C GLU A 437 -15.00 -23.18 19.69
N ASP A 438 -14.85 -21.87 19.86
CA ASP A 438 -14.12 -21.30 20.98
C ASP A 438 -15.13 -20.61 21.91
N SER A 439 -15.48 -21.30 23.01
CA SER A 439 -16.44 -20.83 24.01
C SER A 439 -15.98 -19.57 24.76
N ASN A 440 -14.73 -19.15 24.56
CA ASN A 440 -14.12 -18.00 25.21
C ASN A 440 -14.60 -16.65 24.65
N ASN A 441 -15.32 -16.64 23.53
CA ASN A 441 -15.78 -15.40 22.86
C ASN A 441 -17.13 -14.88 23.37
N LEU A 442 -17.57 -15.29 24.57
CA LEU A 442 -18.85 -14.90 25.14
C LEU A 442 -18.64 -14.13 26.44
N ILE A 443 -19.32 -12.98 26.59
CA ILE A 443 -19.30 -12.20 27.82
C ILE A 443 -20.69 -11.79 28.28
N TRP A 444 -20.84 -11.56 29.59
CA TRP A 444 -22.06 -11.03 30.19
C TRP A 444 -21.92 -9.55 30.47
N TYR A 445 -22.85 -8.73 29.97
CA TYR A 445 -22.91 -7.29 30.24
C TYR A 445 -24.35 -6.86 30.50
N GLN A 446 -24.59 -6.15 31.61
CA GLN A 446 -25.93 -5.67 32.00
C GLN A 446 -27.04 -6.75 31.95
N LYS A 447 -26.69 -7.99 32.33
CA LYS A 447 -27.55 -9.20 32.36
C LYS A 447 -27.85 -9.84 31.01
N ASP A 448 -27.34 -9.29 29.92
CA ASP A 448 -27.42 -9.89 28.60
C ASP A 448 -26.08 -10.52 28.21
N GLN A 449 -26.15 -11.57 27.40
CA GLN A 449 -24.98 -12.23 26.84
C GLN A 449 -24.64 -11.64 25.47
N PHE A 450 -23.36 -11.37 25.26
CA PHE A 450 -22.82 -10.81 24.03
C PHE A 450 -21.70 -11.69 23.48
N PHE A 451 -21.55 -11.64 22.17
CA PHE A 451 -20.44 -12.23 21.46
C PHE A 451 -19.31 -11.20 21.31
N VAL A 452 -18.08 -11.59 21.58
CA VAL A 452 -16.89 -10.76 21.44
C VAL A 452 -16.47 -10.78 19.97
N ALA A 453 -16.70 -9.68 19.27
CA ALA A 453 -16.35 -9.53 17.87
C ALA A 453 -14.87 -9.20 17.68
N SER A 454 -14.31 -8.39 18.58
CA SER A 454 -12.89 -8.05 18.59
C SER A 454 -12.45 -7.55 19.97
N GLU A 455 -11.18 -7.76 20.29
CA GLU A 455 -10.49 -7.16 21.44
C GLU A 455 -9.35 -6.27 20.94
N LYS A 456 -9.32 -5.02 21.37
CA LYS A 456 -8.26 -4.06 21.03
C LYS A 456 -7.60 -3.56 22.29
N ILE A 457 -6.29 -3.72 22.40
CA ILE A 457 -5.53 -3.16 23.51
C ILE A 457 -4.93 -1.84 23.03
N SER A 458 -5.40 -0.72 23.59
CA SER A 458 -4.80 0.58 23.28
C SER A 458 -3.36 0.67 23.80
N ALA A 459 -2.54 1.52 23.19
CA ALA A 459 -1.14 1.75 23.59
C ALA A 459 -0.94 2.19 25.05
N CYS A 460 -1.99 2.64 25.75
CA CYS A 460 -1.95 2.96 27.18
C CYS A 460 -2.42 1.80 28.08
N GLY A 461 -2.54 0.58 27.53
CA GLY A 461 -2.93 -0.63 28.26
C GLY A 461 -4.43 -0.73 28.56
N ARG A 462 -5.27 0.16 28.00
CA ARG A 462 -6.73 0.06 28.14
C ARG A 462 -7.29 -0.84 27.04
N GLY A 463 -7.90 -1.95 27.42
CA GLY A 463 -8.64 -2.82 26.52
C GLY A 463 -9.99 -2.20 26.12
N GLN A 464 -10.33 -2.27 24.84
CA GLN A 464 -11.65 -2.03 24.30
C GLN A 464 -12.14 -3.34 23.68
N ILE A 465 -13.35 -3.75 24.05
CA ILE A 465 -14.00 -4.95 23.50
C ILE A 465 -15.18 -4.50 22.64
N GLU A 466 -15.27 -5.01 21.42
CA GLU A 466 -16.41 -4.80 20.54
C GLU A 466 -17.39 -5.98 20.67
N LEU A 467 -18.66 -5.67 20.95
CA LEU A 467 -19.68 -6.64 21.31
C LEU A 467 -20.78 -6.73 20.25
N LEU A 468 -21.11 -7.95 19.87
CA LEU A 468 -22.26 -8.28 19.03
C LEU A 468 -23.39 -8.84 19.90
N PRO A 469 -24.64 -8.35 19.74
CA PRO A 469 -25.78 -8.91 20.47
C PRO A 469 -26.08 -10.32 19.96
N LEU A 470 -26.32 -11.26 20.88
CA LEU A 470 -26.78 -12.60 20.52
C LEU A 470 -28.28 -12.61 20.22
N PRO A 471 -28.77 -13.48 19.32
CA PRO A 471 -30.19 -13.70 19.14
C PRO A 471 -30.85 -14.34 20.38
N ASN A 472 -32.16 -14.18 20.51
CA ASN A 472 -32.94 -14.78 21.60
C ASN A 472 -33.09 -16.30 21.37
N GLU A 473 -32.57 -17.11 22.28
CA GLU A 473 -32.61 -18.58 22.22
C GLU A 473 -34.02 -19.18 22.10
N LYS A 474 -35.07 -18.44 22.50
CA LYS A 474 -36.46 -18.90 22.44
C LYS A 474 -37.14 -18.65 21.09
N LYS A 475 -36.45 -18.02 20.13
CA LYS A 475 -37.01 -17.63 18.83
C LYS A 475 -36.11 -18.12 17.69
N LYS A 476 -36.70 -18.37 16.52
CA LYS A 476 -35.92 -18.62 15.31
C LYS A 476 -35.21 -17.33 14.90
N ALA A 477 -33.90 -17.38 14.76
CA ALA A 477 -33.09 -16.20 14.50
C ALA A 477 -32.58 -16.16 13.07
N TYR A 478 -32.83 -15.06 12.36
CA TYR A 478 -32.30 -14.84 11.01
C TYR A 478 -31.45 -13.59 10.95
N ILE A 479 -30.35 -13.66 10.19
CA ILE A 479 -29.54 -12.50 9.86
C ILE A 479 -29.93 -11.97 8.47
N ILE A 480 -30.20 -10.68 8.35
CA ILE A 480 -30.52 -10.05 7.06
C ILE A 480 -29.25 -9.43 6.49
N ASP A 481 -28.84 -9.83 5.29
CA ASP A 481 -27.68 -9.31 4.57
C ASP A 481 -28.12 -8.67 3.23
N GLY A 482 -27.80 -7.39 3.04
CA GLY A 482 -28.25 -6.64 1.87
C GLY A 482 -27.82 -5.18 1.88
N ASP A 483 -28.17 -4.41 0.86
CA ASP A 483 -28.05 -2.95 0.95
C ASP A 483 -29.26 -2.36 1.70
N LEU A 484 -29.16 -1.07 2.05
CA LEU A 484 -30.21 -0.36 2.77
C LEU A 484 -31.56 -0.43 2.04
N HIS A 485 -31.56 -0.38 0.71
CA HIS A 485 -32.79 -0.42 -0.08
C HIS A 485 -33.48 -1.78 0.04
N CYS A 486 -32.73 -2.87 -0.15
CA CYS A 486 -33.21 -4.23 0.00
C CYS A 486 -33.76 -4.49 1.41
N ILE A 487 -33.02 -4.06 2.44
CA ILE A 487 -33.46 -4.19 3.84
C ILE A 487 -34.77 -3.43 4.04
N GLU A 488 -34.88 -2.20 3.55
CA GLU A 488 -36.12 -1.43 3.67
C GLU A 488 -37.31 -2.12 3.00
N GLU A 489 -37.11 -2.78 1.86
CA GLU A 489 -38.17 -3.54 1.20
C GLU A 489 -38.58 -4.77 2.02
N ILE A 490 -37.61 -5.56 2.48
CA ILE A 490 -37.85 -6.74 3.33
C ILE A 490 -38.60 -6.32 4.59
N LEU A 491 -38.17 -5.23 5.25
CA LEU A 491 -38.81 -4.72 6.45
C LEU A 491 -40.25 -4.24 6.22
N LYS A 492 -40.54 -3.59 5.09
CA LYS A 492 -41.90 -3.16 4.73
C LYS A 492 -42.85 -4.35 4.62
N GLU A 493 -42.40 -5.43 3.98
CA GLU A 493 -43.20 -6.63 3.81
C GLU A 493 -43.36 -7.41 5.12
N ILE A 494 -42.33 -7.46 5.97
CA ILE A 494 -42.45 -8.00 7.34
C ILE A 494 -43.49 -7.20 8.14
N GLN A 495 -43.45 -5.87 8.07
CA GLN A 495 -44.42 -5.00 8.76
C GLN A 495 -45.86 -5.21 8.25
N ARG A 496 -46.03 -5.52 6.96
CA ARG A 496 -47.32 -5.87 6.35
C ARG A 496 -47.81 -7.27 6.75
N GLY A 497 -46.99 -8.07 7.42
CA GLY A 497 -47.30 -9.45 7.79
C GLY A 497 -47.29 -10.42 6.61
N THR A 498 -46.69 -10.04 5.48
CA THR A 498 -46.72 -10.82 4.23
C THR A 498 -45.54 -11.77 4.07
N LEU A 499 -44.46 -11.60 4.84
CA LEU A 499 -43.23 -12.37 4.71
C LEU A 499 -42.90 -13.32 5.85
N LEU A 500 -43.15 -12.95 7.12
CA LEU A 500 -42.69 -13.70 8.30
C LEU A 500 -43.69 -13.65 9.45
N ASN A 501 -43.69 -14.69 10.29
CA ASN A 501 -44.51 -14.79 11.51
C ASN A 501 -43.87 -14.03 12.69
N GLN A 502 -44.68 -13.60 13.67
CA GLN A 502 -44.26 -12.80 14.84
C GLN A 502 -43.30 -13.51 15.82
N ASP A 503 -42.99 -14.79 15.60
CA ASP A 503 -42.16 -15.66 16.46
C ASP A 503 -40.66 -15.72 16.07
N MET A 504 -40.19 -14.83 15.20
CA MET A 504 -38.77 -14.74 14.83
C MET A 504 -38.02 -13.61 15.56
N ASP A 505 -36.71 -13.78 15.75
CA ASP A 505 -35.77 -12.72 16.13
C ASP A 505 -34.95 -12.34 14.90
N LEU A 506 -34.88 -11.04 14.59
CA LEU A 506 -34.26 -10.56 13.35
C LEU A 506 -33.05 -9.69 13.67
N THR A 507 -31.91 -10.08 13.13
CA THR A 507 -30.68 -9.27 13.19
C THR A 507 -30.37 -8.73 11.81
N ILE A 508 -30.43 -7.41 11.64
CA ILE A 508 -30.00 -6.76 10.40
C ILE A 508 -28.49 -6.56 10.46
N CYS A 509 -27.81 -7.12 9.47
CA CYS A 509 -26.38 -6.94 9.24
C CYS A 509 -26.14 -6.09 8.00
N ALA A 510 -26.63 -4.86 8.03
CA ALA A 510 -26.24 -3.88 7.05
C ALA A 510 -26.75 -2.53 7.46
N VAL A 511 -25.87 -1.73 8.05
CA VAL A 511 -25.82 -0.29 7.86
C VAL A 511 -24.63 0.33 8.59
N GLU A 512 -24.12 1.45 8.06
CA GLU A 512 -23.34 2.40 8.87
C GLU A 512 -24.20 2.78 10.10
N ARG A 513 -23.57 3.00 11.27
CA ARG A 513 -24.28 3.28 12.55
C ARG A 513 -25.43 4.29 12.42
N TYR A 514 -25.33 5.26 11.52
CA TYR A 514 -26.35 6.30 11.33
C TYR A 514 -27.70 5.76 10.81
N ASP A 515 -27.69 4.87 9.84
CA ASP A 515 -28.91 4.34 9.24
C ASP A 515 -29.64 3.35 10.16
N SER A 516 -28.91 2.74 11.12
CA SER A 516 -29.47 1.82 12.10
C SER A 516 -30.53 2.48 12.99
N LYS A 517 -30.25 3.70 13.44
CA LYS A 517 -31.17 4.48 14.29
C LYS A 517 -32.43 4.85 13.51
N ARG A 518 -32.26 5.28 12.26
CA ARG A 518 -33.35 5.63 11.34
C ARG A 518 -34.27 4.43 11.06
N LEU A 519 -33.71 3.25 10.82
CA LEU A 519 -34.49 2.03 10.58
C LEU A 519 -35.32 1.62 11.80
N LYS A 520 -34.72 1.65 13.00
CA LYS A 520 -35.45 1.34 14.26
C LYS A 520 -36.60 2.31 14.51
N GLU A 521 -36.35 3.61 14.33
CA GLU A 521 -37.38 4.65 14.51
C GLU A 521 -38.51 4.53 13.48
N LYS A 522 -38.18 4.21 12.22
CA LYS A 522 -39.15 4.16 11.10
C LYS A 522 -40.07 2.95 11.15
N TYR A 523 -39.54 1.76 11.49
CA TYR A 523 -40.32 0.52 11.40
C TYR A 523 -40.83 -0.01 12.76
N GLN A 524 -40.37 0.54 13.89
CA GLN A 524 -40.85 0.23 15.26
C GLN A 524 -40.89 -1.28 15.59
N ILE A 525 -39.89 -2.04 15.14
CA ILE A 525 -39.83 -3.49 15.32
C ILE A 525 -39.08 -3.82 16.63
N ASN A 526 -39.81 -4.29 17.65
CA ASN A 526 -39.27 -4.55 19.00
C ASN A 526 -38.20 -5.65 19.09
N TYR A 527 -38.13 -6.52 18.08
CA TYR A 527 -37.20 -7.67 17.99
C TYR A 527 -36.13 -7.45 16.91
N LEU A 528 -35.83 -6.19 16.59
CA LEU A 528 -34.85 -5.82 15.58
C LEU A 528 -33.50 -5.45 16.21
N LYS A 529 -32.53 -6.35 16.08
CA LYS A 529 -31.12 -6.08 16.38
C LYS A 529 -30.45 -5.53 15.12
N ILE A 530 -29.56 -4.57 15.29
CA ILE A 530 -28.79 -4.02 14.16
C ILE A 530 -27.33 -4.09 14.54
N ILE A 531 -26.56 -4.69 13.64
CA ILE A 531 -25.12 -4.83 13.78
C ILE A 531 -24.44 -4.16 12.60
N ASP A 532 -23.27 -3.59 12.88
CA ASP A 532 -22.41 -3.01 11.86
C ASP A 532 -21.84 -4.15 11.01
N ARG A 533 -22.06 -4.08 9.70
CA ARG A 533 -21.64 -5.12 8.77
C ARG A 533 -20.13 -5.26 8.73
N ASP A 534 -19.41 -4.15 8.70
CA ASP A 534 -17.95 -4.16 8.62
C ASP A 534 -17.37 -4.72 9.91
N MET A 535 -18.02 -4.49 11.05
CA MET A 535 -17.64 -5.10 12.32
C MET A 535 -17.78 -6.63 12.28
N LEU A 536 -18.87 -7.15 11.72
CA LEU A 536 -19.08 -8.60 11.62
C LEU A 536 -18.16 -9.24 10.56
N THR A 537 -18.15 -8.72 9.33
CA THR A 537 -17.41 -9.35 8.22
C THR A 537 -15.89 -9.30 8.41
N SER A 538 -15.38 -8.36 9.21
CA SER A 538 -13.96 -8.29 9.57
C SER A 538 -13.60 -8.99 10.88
N SER A 539 -14.57 -9.50 11.65
CA SER A 539 -14.29 -10.22 12.88
C SER A 539 -13.71 -11.60 12.55
N PRO A 540 -12.54 -12.01 13.06
CA PRO A 540 -12.03 -13.38 12.82
C PRO A 540 -13.02 -14.45 13.28
N PHE A 541 -13.93 -14.10 14.20
CA PHE A 541 -14.93 -14.99 14.77
C PHE A 541 -16.31 -14.87 14.11
N MET A 542 -16.41 -14.28 12.91
CA MET A 542 -17.68 -14.11 12.17
C MET A 542 -18.45 -15.42 12.08
N SER A 543 -17.82 -16.48 11.56
CA SER A 543 -18.46 -17.79 11.40
C SER A 543 -18.93 -18.37 12.74
N GLY A 544 -18.19 -18.13 13.83
CA GLY A 544 -18.60 -18.44 15.20
C GLY A 544 -19.87 -17.71 15.63
N TYR A 545 -19.98 -16.41 15.35
CA TYR A 545 -21.20 -15.65 15.60
C TYR A 545 -22.39 -16.11 14.76
N LEU A 546 -22.16 -16.47 13.49
CA LEU A 546 -23.22 -16.92 12.58
C LEU A 546 -23.85 -18.26 13.01
N ARG A 547 -23.17 -19.07 13.84
CA ARG A 547 -23.72 -20.33 14.38
C ARG A 547 -24.99 -20.14 15.20
N TYR A 548 -25.15 -18.99 15.85
CA TYR A 548 -26.33 -18.65 16.67
C TYR A 548 -27.59 -18.34 15.86
N PHE A 549 -27.49 -18.30 14.53
CA PHE A 549 -28.61 -18.05 13.63
C PHE A 549 -29.06 -19.33 12.94
N GLU A 550 -30.34 -19.41 12.59
CA GLU A 550 -30.93 -20.51 11.82
C GLU A 550 -30.69 -20.35 10.31
N GLY A 551 -30.50 -19.12 9.85
CA GLY A 551 -30.27 -18.82 8.45
C GLY A 551 -30.01 -17.36 8.16
N CYS A 552 -29.76 -17.05 6.89
CA CYS A 552 -29.71 -15.68 6.40
C CYS A 552 -30.82 -15.36 5.40
N ILE A 553 -31.27 -14.12 5.43
CA ILE A 553 -32.18 -13.54 4.44
C ILE A 553 -31.37 -12.53 3.61
N ALA A 554 -31.32 -12.70 2.30
CA ALA A 554 -30.56 -11.81 1.43
C ALA A 554 -31.24 -11.59 0.08
N ALA A 555 -30.95 -10.48 -0.60
CA ALA A 555 -31.37 -10.32 -1.99
C ALA A 555 -30.55 -11.23 -2.92
N ALA A 556 -31.15 -11.66 -4.04
CA ALA A 556 -30.51 -12.57 -4.99
C ALA A 556 -29.17 -12.07 -5.55
N GLU A 557 -28.99 -10.75 -5.60
CA GLU A 557 -27.77 -10.09 -6.04
C GLU A 557 -26.63 -10.15 -5.02
N TRP A 558 -26.87 -10.62 -3.80
CA TRP A 558 -25.86 -10.84 -2.75
C TRP A 558 -25.36 -12.28 -2.71
N LYS A 559 -25.66 -13.08 -3.74
CA LYS A 559 -24.99 -14.35 -3.98
C LYS A 559 -23.48 -14.10 -3.93
N PHE A 560 -22.74 -14.86 -3.10
CA PHE A 560 -21.31 -14.69 -2.79
C PHE A 560 -20.91 -13.69 -1.70
N SER A 561 -21.85 -13.14 -0.91
CA SER A 561 -21.46 -12.37 0.28
C SER A 561 -20.77 -13.25 1.33
N PRO A 562 -19.85 -12.71 2.17
CA PRO A 562 -19.22 -13.49 3.23
C PRO A 562 -20.20 -14.17 4.19
N ILE A 563 -21.29 -13.48 4.54
CA ILE A 563 -22.32 -14.01 5.44
C ILE A 563 -23.06 -15.17 4.77
N TRP A 564 -23.44 -14.99 3.50
CA TRP A 564 -24.11 -16.04 2.72
C TRP A 564 -23.25 -17.30 2.63
N ILE A 565 -22.00 -17.16 2.17
CA ILE A 565 -21.12 -18.32 1.99
C ILE A 565 -20.82 -19.00 3.33
N SER A 566 -20.66 -18.23 4.41
CA SER A 566 -20.47 -18.81 5.75
C SER A 566 -21.69 -19.62 6.20
N MET A 567 -22.90 -19.11 5.96
CA MET A 567 -24.13 -19.84 6.27
C MET A 567 -24.26 -21.13 5.46
N GLU A 568 -23.88 -21.12 4.17
CA GLU A 568 -23.85 -22.33 3.35
C GLU A 568 -22.88 -23.39 3.88
N PHE A 569 -21.68 -22.98 4.33
CA PHE A 569 -20.71 -23.89 4.94
C PHE A 569 -21.15 -24.40 6.31
N LEU A 570 -21.84 -23.57 7.10
CA LEU A 570 -22.47 -23.98 8.36
C LEU A 570 -23.71 -24.87 8.16
N GLY A 571 -24.19 -25.05 6.93
CA GLY A 571 -25.40 -25.81 6.62
C GLY A 571 -26.69 -25.14 7.08
N LYS A 572 -26.70 -23.81 7.19
CA LYS A 572 -27.83 -22.99 7.63
C LYS A 572 -28.76 -22.64 6.47
N GLU A 573 -29.98 -22.22 6.79
CA GLU A 573 -30.98 -21.89 5.77
C GLU A 573 -30.64 -20.59 5.02
N ILE A 574 -30.79 -20.59 3.70
CA ILE A 574 -30.63 -19.41 2.86
C ILE A 574 -31.99 -19.03 2.27
N LEU A 575 -32.48 -17.84 2.61
CA LEU A 575 -33.74 -17.29 2.10
C LEU A 575 -33.45 -16.09 1.20
N VAL A 576 -33.90 -16.17 -0.06
CA VAL A 576 -33.67 -15.14 -1.06
C VAL A 576 -34.92 -14.29 -1.23
N TYR A 577 -34.77 -12.99 -0.99
CA TYR A 577 -35.85 -12.04 -1.27
C TYR A 577 -35.89 -11.69 -2.76
N LYS A 578 -36.97 -12.08 -3.43
CA LYS A 578 -37.22 -11.79 -4.85
C LYS A 578 -38.71 -11.66 -5.12
N ASN A 579 -39.11 -10.64 -5.88
CA ASN A 579 -40.51 -10.40 -6.26
C ASN A 579 -41.46 -10.41 -5.05
N GLN A 580 -41.09 -9.71 -3.96
CA GLN A 580 -41.88 -9.61 -2.72
C GLN A 580 -42.11 -10.96 -1.99
N LYS A 581 -41.30 -11.98 -2.28
CA LYS A 581 -41.37 -13.30 -1.62
C LYS A 581 -39.99 -13.74 -1.16
N LEU A 582 -39.97 -14.54 -0.08
CA LEU A 582 -38.79 -15.29 0.34
C LEU A 582 -38.81 -16.66 -0.31
N ILE A 583 -37.73 -16.98 -1.01
CA ILE A 583 -37.55 -18.26 -1.71
C ILE A 583 -36.37 -18.95 -1.06
N ARG A 584 -36.58 -20.18 -0.57
CA ARG A 584 -35.49 -20.99 -0.03
C ARG A 584 -34.53 -21.39 -1.15
N GLN A 585 -33.24 -21.21 -0.92
CA GLN A 585 -32.17 -21.58 -1.84
C GLN A 585 -31.46 -22.83 -1.32
N ASP A 586 -31.70 -23.96 -1.99
CA ASP A 586 -31.08 -25.25 -1.62
C ASP A 586 -29.77 -25.53 -2.39
N GLU A 587 -29.56 -24.88 -3.54
CA GLU A 587 -28.34 -25.02 -4.32
C GLU A 587 -27.22 -24.17 -3.71
N LYS A 588 -26.17 -24.86 -3.23
CA LYS A 588 -24.95 -24.24 -2.68
C LYS A 588 -24.15 -23.53 -3.78
N CYS A 589 -23.52 -22.42 -3.42
CA CYS A 589 -22.58 -21.73 -4.30
C CYS A 589 -21.27 -22.50 -4.46
N PHE A 590 -20.82 -23.19 -3.41
CA PHE A 590 -19.57 -23.96 -3.39
C PHE A 590 -19.78 -25.30 -2.70
N ASN A 591 -19.17 -26.37 -3.23
CA ASN A 591 -19.27 -27.71 -2.65
C ASN A 591 -18.20 -27.98 -1.60
N SER A 592 -17.08 -27.25 -1.66
CA SER A 592 -15.96 -27.38 -0.73
C SER A 592 -15.29 -26.03 -0.46
N GLU A 593 -14.49 -25.97 0.62
CA GLU A 593 -13.60 -24.84 0.91
C GLU A 593 -12.61 -24.59 -0.24
N GLN A 594 -12.05 -25.67 -0.80
CA GLN A 594 -11.13 -25.58 -1.92
C GLN A 594 -11.79 -24.94 -3.15
N ASP A 595 -13.07 -25.25 -3.42
CA ASP A 595 -13.83 -24.64 -4.52
C ASP A 595 -13.99 -23.13 -4.32
N TYR A 596 -14.26 -22.70 -3.09
CA TYR A 596 -14.37 -21.28 -2.74
C TYR A 596 -13.03 -20.57 -2.92
N LEU A 597 -11.94 -21.12 -2.38
CA LEU A 597 -10.60 -20.54 -2.52
C LEU A 597 -10.17 -20.44 -4.00
N SER A 598 -10.42 -21.47 -4.79
CA SER A 598 -10.14 -21.45 -6.23
C SER A 598 -11.01 -20.45 -7.00
N TYR A 599 -12.28 -20.26 -6.61
CA TYR A 599 -13.11 -19.19 -7.15
C TYR A 599 -12.56 -17.80 -6.80
N MET A 600 -12.09 -17.60 -5.57
CA MET A 600 -11.50 -16.33 -5.14
C MET A 600 -10.26 -15.98 -5.95
N GLU A 601 -9.33 -16.94 -6.09
CA GLU A 601 -8.11 -16.77 -6.87
C GLU A 601 -8.42 -16.44 -8.34
N LYS A 602 -9.30 -17.22 -8.96
CA LYS A 602 -9.70 -17.02 -10.35
C LYS A 602 -10.36 -15.66 -10.56
N SER A 603 -11.17 -15.22 -9.61
CA SER A 603 -11.83 -13.91 -9.70
C SER A 603 -10.83 -12.76 -9.65
N TRP A 604 -9.81 -12.86 -8.78
CA TRP A 604 -8.70 -11.91 -8.79
C TRP A 604 -7.88 -11.99 -10.07
N GLU A 605 -7.63 -13.18 -10.60
CA GLU A 605 -6.96 -13.34 -11.90
C GLU A 605 -7.68 -12.58 -13.02
N GLU A 606 -9.01 -12.69 -13.08
CA GLU A 606 -9.79 -11.96 -14.08
C GLU A 606 -9.66 -10.45 -13.89
N ILE A 607 -9.73 -9.96 -12.65
CA ILE A 607 -9.58 -8.53 -12.37
C ILE A 607 -8.16 -8.03 -12.68
N LEU A 608 -7.13 -8.78 -12.31
CA LEU A 608 -5.74 -8.35 -12.40
C LEU A 608 -5.12 -8.57 -13.78
N MET A 609 -5.56 -9.58 -14.54
CA MET A 609 -4.83 -10.08 -15.72
C MET A 609 -5.62 -10.04 -17.03
N LYS A 610 -6.94 -9.82 -17.01
CA LYS A 610 -7.75 -9.70 -18.24
C LYS A 610 -7.42 -8.37 -18.94
N LYS A 611 -7.04 -8.47 -20.22
CA LYS A 611 -6.59 -7.35 -21.08
C LYS A 611 -7.68 -6.32 -21.34
#